data_AF-A0A147B8L0-F1
#
_entry.id   AF-A0A147B8L0-F1
#
_cell.length_a   1.000
_cell.length_b   1.000
_cell.length_c   1.000
_cell.angle_alpha   90.00
_cell.angle_beta   90.00
_cell.angle_gamma   90.00
#
_symmetry.space_group_name_H-M   'P 1'
#
loop_
_entity.id
_entity.type
_entity.pdbx_description
1 polymer ?
#
loop_
_entity_poly.entity_id
_entity_poly.type
_entity_poly.pdbx_seq_one_letter_code
_entity_poly.pdbx_strand_id
1 'polypeptide(L)'
;VQTKKDCKKRKDQVWIHYKPSLFQHVGTHSSLKGKVQKLKDHQFGKLSLFVVHHNPPAEVSTTLKVYKAYNIARAYKGDNFFWSLLPQKGDNVTFRFTPPIRIQKFLFRSGNPEHPEDRFYNTTVEVQLDYEPVPLPLPRTADGFYVVGAFKDTTGLATAD
;
A
#
# COMPACT_ATOMS: atom_id res chain seq x y z
N VAL A 1 5.09 41.46 17.21
CA VAL A 1 5.26 40.77 18.52
C VAL A 1 5.26 39.28 18.28
N GLN A 2 6.37 38.60 18.53
CA GLN A 2 6.48 37.15 18.29
C GLN A 2 5.69 36.40 19.36
N THR A 3 4.66 35.65 18.96
CA THR A 3 3.79 34.96 19.92
C THR A 3 4.42 33.64 20.37
N LYS A 4 4.06 33.14 21.56
CA LYS A 4 4.48 31.82 22.03
C LYS A 4 4.15 30.69 21.04
N LYS A 5 3.04 30.83 20.28
CA LYS A 5 2.66 29.89 19.21
C LYS A 5 3.68 29.90 18.07
N ASP A 6 4.12 31.07 17.62
CA ASP A 6 5.11 31.19 16.53
C ASP A 6 6.48 30.66 16.93
N CYS A 7 6.85 30.83 18.20
CA CYS A 7 8.08 30.27 18.75
C CYS A 7 8.04 28.73 18.82
N LYS A 8 6.91 28.15 19.26
CA LYS A 8 6.72 26.69 19.29
C LYS A 8 6.77 26.09 17.88
N LYS A 9 6.07 26.69 16.92
CA LYS A 9 6.03 26.22 15.53
C LYS A 9 7.42 26.23 14.87
N ARG A 10 8.22 27.27 15.12
CA ARG A 10 9.61 27.34 14.64
C ARG A 10 10.53 26.32 15.31
N LYS A 11 10.37 26.08 16.62
CA LYS A 11 11.10 25.01 17.32
C LYS A 11 10.77 23.64 16.75
N ASP A 12 9.49 23.36 16.51
CA ASP A 12 9.03 22.08 15.96
C ASP A 12 9.56 21.83 14.53
N GLN A 13 9.82 22.89 13.75
CA GLN A 13 10.40 22.80 12.40
C GLN A 13 11.90 22.50 12.38
N VAL A 14 12.64 22.93 13.41
CA VAL A 14 14.09 22.67 13.53
C VAL A 14 14.37 21.36 14.25
N TRP A 15 13.43 20.90 15.09
CA TRP A 15 13.59 19.65 15.82
C TRP A 15 13.49 18.44 14.87
N ILE A 16 14.60 17.71 14.72
CA ILE A 16 14.66 16.49 13.94
C ILE A 16 13.90 15.40 14.70
N HIS A 17 12.70 15.08 14.24
CA HIS A 17 11.90 13.97 14.74
C HIS A 17 11.91 12.83 13.74
N TYR A 18 12.41 11.66 14.14
CA TYR A 18 12.23 10.42 13.38
C TYR A 18 10.90 9.78 13.79
N LYS A 19 10.01 9.55 12.82
CA LYS A 19 8.69 8.94 13.04
C LYS A 19 8.58 7.64 12.22
N PRO A 20 8.14 6.52 12.82
CA PRO A 20 7.85 6.31 14.24
C PRO A 20 9.12 6.30 15.10
N SER A 21 8.98 6.55 16.42
CA SER A 21 10.12 6.41 17.34
C SER A 21 10.65 4.98 17.31
N LEU A 22 11.97 4.82 17.14
CA LEU A 22 12.65 3.51 17.12
C LEU A 22 12.71 2.86 18.51
N PHE A 23 12.78 3.69 19.54
CA PHE A 23 12.87 3.24 20.93
C PHE A 23 11.76 3.88 21.73
N GLN A 24 11.17 3.10 22.63
CA GLN A 24 10.38 3.62 23.71
C GLN A 24 10.79 2.92 24.99
N HIS A 25 11.00 3.73 26.03
CA HIS A 25 11.24 3.21 27.37
C HIS A 25 10.01 2.42 27.82
N VAL A 26 10.20 1.12 28.06
CA VAL A 26 9.17 0.23 28.59
C VAL A 26 9.38 0.13 30.10
N GLY A 27 8.38 0.53 30.89
CA GLY A 27 8.42 0.49 32.35
C GLY A 27 7.49 1.54 32.96
N THR A 28 6.43 1.11 33.65
CA THR A 28 5.50 1.99 34.38
C THR A 28 6.08 2.47 35.71
N HIS A 29 7.08 1.74 36.23
CA HIS A 29 7.78 2.05 37.47
C HIS A 29 9.11 2.75 37.17
N SER A 30 9.15 4.05 37.46
CA SER A 30 10.42 4.76 37.58
C SER A 30 11.23 4.23 38.76
N SER A 31 12.56 4.23 38.65
CA SER A 31 13.47 4.03 39.78
C SER A 31 13.35 5.12 40.86
N LEU A 32 12.69 6.25 40.53
CA LEU A 32 12.33 7.31 41.47
C LEU A 32 10.96 7.03 42.10
N LYS A 33 10.95 6.91 43.42
CA LYS A 33 9.77 6.60 44.25
C LYS A 33 8.61 7.55 43.91
N GLY A 34 7.47 7.00 43.46
CA GLY A 34 6.23 7.74 43.20
C GLY A 34 6.03 8.31 41.80
N LYS A 35 6.98 8.14 40.86
CA LYS A 35 6.83 8.65 39.49
C LYS A 35 6.34 7.56 38.54
N VAL A 36 5.03 7.54 38.28
CA VAL A 36 4.42 6.67 37.26
C VAL A 36 4.58 7.32 35.89
N GLN A 37 5.29 6.67 34.98
CA GLN A 37 5.52 7.19 33.63
C GLN A 37 4.40 6.71 32.69
N LYS A 38 3.46 7.61 32.36
CA LYS A 38 2.31 7.33 31.46
C LYS A 38 2.54 7.78 30.01
N LEU A 39 3.70 8.35 29.70
CA LEU A 39 4.02 8.83 28.36
C LEU A 39 4.37 7.66 27.44
N LYS A 40 3.40 7.29 26.60
CA LYS A 40 3.62 6.43 25.43
C LYS A 40 3.57 7.30 24.18
N ASP A 41 4.55 7.16 23.31
CA ASP A 41 4.49 7.78 22.00
C ASP A 41 3.36 7.07 21.22
N HIS A 42 2.37 7.85 20.78
CA HIS A 42 1.21 7.35 20.05
C HIS A 42 1.59 6.67 18.72
N GLN A 43 2.79 6.91 18.21
CA GLN A 43 3.31 6.33 16.97
C GLN A 43 4.34 5.23 17.21
N PHE A 44 4.74 4.94 18.45
CA PHE A 44 5.67 3.86 18.74
C PHE A 44 5.09 2.49 18.36
N GLY A 45 5.86 1.72 17.58
CA GLY A 45 5.46 0.40 17.09
C GLY A 45 4.41 0.42 15.97
N LYS A 46 3.96 1.60 15.49
CA LYS A 46 3.09 1.67 14.31
C LYS A 46 3.91 1.37 13.07
N LEU A 47 3.65 0.22 12.46
CA LEU A 47 4.24 -0.17 11.19
C LEU A 47 3.52 0.57 10.05
N SER A 48 4.27 0.90 9.00
CA SER A 48 3.65 1.46 7.80
C SER A 48 2.82 0.36 7.13
N LEU A 49 1.52 0.58 7.00
CA LEU A 49 0.60 -0.39 6.40
C LEU A 49 0.61 -0.36 4.86
N PHE A 50 1.22 0.67 4.28
CA PHE A 50 1.41 0.84 2.85
C PHE A 50 2.73 1.54 2.54
N VAL A 51 3.13 1.51 1.28
CA VAL A 51 4.31 2.23 0.77
C VAL A 51 3.82 3.37 -0.11
N VAL A 52 4.24 4.60 0.19
CA VAL A 52 3.95 5.77 -0.64
C VAL A 52 4.66 5.59 -1.99
N HIS A 53 3.93 5.81 -3.08
CA HIS A 53 4.42 5.65 -4.44
C HIS A 53 3.65 6.56 -5.40
N HIS A 54 4.12 6.66 -6.64
CA HIS A 54 3.49 7.44 -7.69
C HIS A 54 3.32 6.57 -8.92
N ASN A 55 2.09 6.42 -9.38
CA ASN A 55 1.75 5.67 -10.58
C ASN A 55 1.33 6.61 -11.72
N PRO A 56 1.43 6.18 -12.99
CA PRO A 56 0.88 6.90 -14.12
C PRO A 56 -0.64 7.16 -13.94
N PRO A 57 -1.23 8.19 -14.58
CA PRO A 57 -2.68 8.36 -14.55
C PRO A 57 -3.40 7.13 -15.11
N ALA A 58 -4.35 6.60 -14.35
CA ALA A 58 -5.21 5.51 -14.77
C ALA A 58 -6.58 5.65 -14.11
N GLU A 59 -7.61 5.15 -14.80
CA GLU A 59 -8.90 4.88 -14.18
C GLU A 59 -8.83 3.50 -13.53
N VAL A 60 -9.11 3.45 -12.23
CA VAL A 60 -8.97 2.23 -11.44
C VAL A 60 -10.31 1.82 -10.88
N SER A 61 -10.69 0.58 -11.16
CA SER A 61 -11.93 -0.02 -10.70
C SER A 61 -11.68 -1.42 -10.14
N THR A 62 -12.64 -1.93 -9.40
CA THR A 62 -12.57 -3.29 -8.84
C THR A 62 -13.96 -3.83 -8.64
N THR A 63 -14.13 -5.13 -8.82
CA THR A 63 -15.36 -5.85 -8.46
C THR A 63 -15.39 -6.21 -6.97
N LEU A 64 -14.23 -6.21 -6.30
CA LEU A 64 -14.12 -6.55 -4.89
C LEU A 64 -14.90 -5.55 -4.02
N LYS A 65 -15.64 -6.07 -3.05
CA LYS A 65 -16.40 -5.25 -2.11
C LYS A 65 -15.47 -4.51 -1.15
N VAL A 66 -15.33 -3.20 -1.35
CA VAL A 66 -14.48 -2.31 -0.53
C VAL A 66 -14.91 -2.33 0.93
N TYR A 67 -13.94 -2.42 1.83
CA TYR A 67 -14.14 -2.32 3.27
C TYR A 67 -13.87 -0.89 3.75
N LYS A 68 -14.88 -0.26 4.34
CA LYS A 68 -14.82 1.13 4.84
C LYS A 68 -14.36 2.10 3.74
N ALA A 69 -13.38 2.96 4.02
CA ALA A 69 -12.87 4.00 3.13
C ALA A 69 -11.55 3.61 2.43
N TYR A 70 -11.11 2.35 2.53
CA TYR A 70 -9.85 1.85 1.98
C TYR A 70 -10.03 1.40 0.53
N ASN A 71 -10.36 2.35 -0.36
CA ASN A 71 -10.65 2.07 -1.75
C ASN A 71 -9.39 1.95 -2.63
N ILE A 72 -9.54 1.29 -3.78
CA ILE A 72 -8.43 0.99 -4.69
C ILE A 72 -7.82 2.24 -5.32
N ALA A 73 -8.61 3.30 -5.55
CA ALA A 73 -8.13 4.54 -6.14
C ALA A 73 -7.10 5.23 -5.23
N ARG A 74 -7.29 5.20 -3.90
CA ARG A 74 -6.31 5.73 -2.94
C ARG A 74 -5.06 4.86 -2.85
N ALA A 75 -5.23 3.53 -2.98
CA ALA A 75 -4.11 2.61 -3.04
C ALA A 75 -3.23 2.86 -4.26
N TYR A 76 -3.84 3.04 -5.42
CA TYR A 76 -3.14 3.34 -6.67
C TYR A 76 -2.42 4.69 -6.65
N LYS A 77 -2.96 5.69 -5.93
CA LYS A 77 -2.29 6.99 -5.76
C LYS A 77 -1.13 6.96 -4.77
N GLY A 78 -0.96 5.86 -4.03
CA GLY A 78 -0.01 5.80 -2.92
C GLY A 78 -0.41 6.65 -1.71
N ASP A 79 -1.70 7.00 -1.58
CA ASP A 79 -2.23 7.78 -0.46
C ASP A 79 -2.57 6.91 0.75
N ASN A 80 -2.94 5.64 0.50
CA ASN A 80 -3.33 4.66 1.52
C ASN A 80 -3.22 3.23 0.97
N PHE A 81 -3.70 2.21 1.68
CA PHE A 81 -3.89 0.85 1.15
C PHE A 81 -5.34 0.58 0.70
N PHE A 82 -5.51 -0.51 -0.04
CA PHE A 82 -6.80 -1.08 -0.41
C PHE A 82 -7.17 -2.19 0.59
N TRP A 83 -8.41 -2.19 1.06
CA TRP A 83 -8.94 -3.28 1.89
C TRP A 83 -10.34 -3.64 1.42
N SER A 84 -10.54 -4.91 1.11
CA SER A 84 -11.82 -5.45 0.67
C SER A 84 -12.24 -6.62 1.55
N LEU A 85 -13.47 -7.08 1.35
CA LEU A 85 -13.86 -8.42 1.79
C LEU A 85 -13.14 -9.50 0.99
N LEU A 86 -13.30 -10.75 1.42
CA LEU A 86 -12.66 -11.93 0.82
C LEU A 86 -12.95 -12.01 -0.68
N PRO A 87 -11.90 -12.01 -1.54
CA PRO A 87 -12.06 -12.14 -2.99
C PRO A 87 -12.79 -13.43 -3.37
N GLN A 88 -13.67 -13.35 -4.37
CA GLN A 88 -14.31 -14.51 -5.00
C GLN A 88 -13.62 -14.82 -6.33
N LYS A 89 -13.78 -16.06 -6.81
CA LYS A 89 -13.26 -16.44 -8.13
C LYS A 89 -13.90 -15.55 -9.20
N GLY A 90 -13.05 -14.93 -10.02
CA GLY A 90 -13.48 -14.00 -11.08
C GLY A 90 -13.51 -12.54 -10.65
N ASP A 91 -13.27 -12.23 -9.37
CA ASP A 91 -13.05 -10.84 -8.97
C ASP A 91 -11.78 -10.28 -9.58
N ASN A 92 -11.80 -8.98 -9.90
CA ASN A 92 -10.65 -8.30 -10.48
C ASN A 92 -10.43 -6.90 -9.91
N VAL A 93 -9.21 -6.43 -10.15
CA VAL A 93 -8.83 -5.03 -10.05
C VAL A 93 -8.35 -4.60 -11.43
N THR A 94 -9.02 -3.62 -12.01
CA THR A 94 -8.78 -3.17 -13.38
C THR A 94 -8.11 -1.81 -13.38
N PHE A 95 -7.02 -1.68 -14.11
CA PHE A 95 -6.32 -0.41 -14.36
C PHE A 95 -6.44 -0.08 -15.83
N ARG A 96 -7.17 0.99 -16.17
CA ARG A 96 -7.34 1.46 -17.54
C ARG A 96 -6.51 2.71 -17.77
N PHE A 97 -5.55 2.61 -18.68
CA PHE A 97 -4.69 3.71 -19.10
C PHE A 97 -5.25 4.37 -20.35
N THR A 98 -5.59 5.66 -20.23
CA THR A 98 -6.10 6.46 -21.36
C THR A 98 -5.31 7.78 -21.42
N PRO A 99 -4.41 7.95 -22.40
CA PRO A 99 -4.07 7.02 -23.49
C PRO A 99 -3.31 5.77 -23.00
N PRO A 100 -3.25 4.71 -23.82
CA PRO A 100 -2.43 3.53 -23.53
C PRO A 100 -0.97 3.90 -23.25
N ILE A 101 -0.35 3.17 -22.32
CA ILE A 101 1.04 3.42 -21.92
C ILE A 101 1.91 2.18 -22.13
N ARG A 102 3.21 2.40 -22.32
CA ARG A 102 4.20 1.32 -22.30
C ARG A 102 4.58 0.98 -20.86
N ILE A 103 4.11 -0.16 -20.38
CA ILE A 103 4.49 -0.70 -19.07
C ILE A 103 5.82 -1.44 -19.20
N GLN A 104 6.84 -1.00 -18.46
CA GLN A 104 8.15 -1.68 -18.43
C GLN A 104 8.28 -2.63 -17.25
N LYS A 105 7.75 -2.23 -16.09
CA LYS A 105 7.80 -2.96 -14.83
C LYS A 105 6.51 -2.76 -14.06
N PHE A 106 6.17 -3.71 -13.20
CA PHE A 106 5.09 -3.55 -12.24
C PHE A 106 5.45 -4.20 -10.91
N LEU A 107 4.78 -3.71 -9.86
CA LEU A 107 4.90 -4.28 -8.52
C LEU A 107 3.58 -4.15 -7.79
N PHE A 108 2.97 -5.30 -7.51
CA PHE A 108 1.82 -5.40 -6.63
C PHE A 108 2.23 -6.02 -5.29
N ARG A 109 1.70 -5.46 -4.21
CA ARG A 109 1.87 -5.97 -2.85
C ARG A 109 0.50 -6.17 -2.21
N SER A 110 0.24 -7.39 -1.75
CA SER A 110 -0.93 -7.76 -0.97
C SER A 110 -0.51 -8.23 0.42
N GLY A 111 -1.40 -8.09 1.41
CA GLY A 111 -1.06 -8.22 2.82
C GLY A 111 -0.32 -7.00 3.38
N ASN A 112 -0.35 -6.86 4.70
CA ASN A 112 0.43 -5.85 5.42
C ASN A 112 0.89 -6.40 6.78
N PRO A 113 1.75 -5.68 7.53
CA PRO A 113 2.28 -6.20 8.79
C PRO A 113 1.23 -6.45 9.89
N GLU A 114 0.08 -5.78 9.87
CA GLU A 114 -1.03 -6.02 10.82
C GLU A 114 -1.93 -7.18 10.37
N HIS A 115 -2.03 -7.40 9.06
CA HIS A 115 -2.86 -8.41 8.41
C HIS A 115 -2.00 -9.23 7.42
N PRO A 116 -1.10 -10.08 7.92
CA PRO A 116 -0.17 -10.81 7.07
C PRO A 116 -0.87 -11.86 6.21
N GLU A 117 -2.02 -12.38 6.61
CA GLU A 117 -2.75 -13.42 5.87
C GLU A 117 -3.73 -12.86 4.83
N ASP A 118 -4.02 -11.55 4.87
CA ASP A 118 -4.92 -10.84 3.95
C ASP A 118 -4.22 -10.58 2.60
N ARG A 119 -3.88 -11.66 1.89
CA ARG A 119 -3.16 -11.65 0.61
C ARG A 119 -4.01 -12.17 -0.52
N PHE A 120 -3.56 -11.89 -1.74
CA PHE A 120 -4.09 -12.54 -2.92
C PHE A 120 -3.39 -13.90 -3.11
N TYR A 121 -4.20 -14.94 -3.27
CA TYR A 121 -3.79 -16.31 -3.52
C TYR A 121 -4.33 -16.74 -4.88
N ASN A 122 -3.58 -17.57 -5.62
CA ASN A 122 -4.00 -18.05 -6.95
C ASN A 122 -4.47 -16.94 -7.89
N THR A 123 -3.80 -15.78 -7.85
CA THR A 123 -4.20 -14.58 -8.59
C THR A 123 -3.14 -14.25 -9.63
N THR A 124 -3.57 -14.01 -10.86
CA THR A 124 -2.74 -13.64 -12.01
C THR A 124 -2.66 -12.13 -12.17
N VAL A 125 -1.61 -11.67 -12.84
CA VAL A 125 -1.49 -10.31 -13.38
C VAL A 125 -1.60 -10.41 -14.88
N GLU A 126 -2.54 -9.67 -15.44
CA GLU A 126 -2.98 -9.79 -16.83
C GLU A 126 -2.94 -8.42 -17.51
N VAL A 127 -2.59 -8.40 -18.80
CA VAL A 127 -2.53 -7.19 -19.61
C VAL A 127 -3.25 -7.36 -20.93
N GLN A 128 -3.99 -6.34 -21.34
CA GLN A 128 -4.56 -6.25 -22.67
C GLN A 128 -3.77 -5.21 -23.46
N LEU A 129 -3.33 -5.58 -24.67
CA LEU A 129 -2.62 -4.69 -25.57
C LEU A 129 -3.63 -3.83 -26.33
N ASP A 130 -3.32 -2.53 -26.48
CA ASP A 130 -4.09 -1.63 -27.35
C ASP A 130 -3.88 -1.97 -28.84
N TYR A 131 -2.66 -2.36 -29.18
CA TYR A 131 -2.30 -2.81 -30.52
C TYR A 131 -1.49 -4.10 -30.44
N GLU A 132 -1.96 -5.14 -31.12
CA GLU A 132 -1.36 -6.46 -31.17
C GLU A 132 -0.93 -6.77 -32.62
N PRO A 133 0.30 -6.40 -33.03
CA PRO A 133 0.78 -6.73 -34.36
C PRO A 133 1.09 -8.23 -34.49
N VAL A 134 1.54 -8.86 -33.40
CA VAL A 134 1.88 -10.28 -33.31
C VAL A 134 1.49 -10.79 -31.91
N PRO A 135 0.91 -12.01 -31.80
CA PRO A 135 0.63 -12.60 -30.51
C PRO A 135 1.88 -12.77 -29.65
N LEU A 136 1.77 -12.42 -28.37
CA LEU A 136 2.86 -12.65 -27.43
C LEU A 136 2.99 -14.15 -27.13
N PRO A 137 4.20 -14.68 -26.90
CA PRO A 137 4.43 -16.06 -26.49
C PRO A 137 4.09 -16.25 -24.99
N LEU A 138 2.92 -15.78 -24.57
CA LEU A 138 2.41 -15.82 -23.20
C LEU A 138 1.03 -16.50 -23.18
N PRO A 139 0.65 -17.15 -22.07
CA PRO A 139 -0.70 -17.68 -21.91
C PRO A 139 -1.74 -16.56 -22.10
N ARG A 140 -2.74 -16.84 -22.94
CA ARG A 140 -3.83 -15.90 -23.24
C ARG A 140 -5.13 -16.40 -22.64
N THR A 141 -5.85 -15.50 -21.98
CA THR A 141 -7.17 -15.75 -21.43
C THR A 141 -8.24 -15.66 -22.52
N ALA A 142 -9.43 -16.21 -22.26
CA ALA A 142 -10.53 -16.24 -23.24
C ALA A 142 -11.07 -14.84 -23.59
N ASP A 143 -10.95 -13.88 -22.67
CA ASP A 143 -11.30 -12.46 -22.84
C ASP A 143 -10.17 -11.61 -23.45
N GLY A 144 -9.08 -12.26 -23.88
CA GLY A 144 -8.05 -11.64 -24.72
C GLY A 144 -6.90 -10.96 -23.97
N PHE A 145 -6.78 -11.19 -22.66
CA PHE A 145 -5.64 -10.72 -21.86
C PHE A 145 -4.48 -11.72 -21.92
N TYR A 146 -3.27 -11.20 -21.73
CA TYR A 146 -2.05 -11.97 -21.57
C TYR A 146 -1.65 -12.07 -20.11
N VAL A 147 -1.40 -13.28 -19.63
CA VAL A 147 -0.90 -13.51 -18.27
C VAL A 147 0.60 -13.17 -18.24
N VAL A 148 0.96 -12.11 -17.54
CA VAL A 148 2.34 -11.60 -17.42
C VAL A 148 2.99 -11.88 -16.07
N GLY A 149 2.21 -12.38 -15.10
CA GLY A 149 2.72 -12.74 -13.78
C GLY A 149 1.65 -13.34 -12.88
N ALA A 150 2.05 -13.69 -11.67
CA ALA A 150 1.14 -14.18 -10.64
C ALA A 150 1.63 -13.74 -9.25
N PHE A 151 0.69 -13.67 -8.30
CA PHE A 151 1.00 -13.42 -6.90
C PHE A 151 1.65 -14.66 -6.28
N LYS A 152 2.74 -14.44 -5.56
CA LYS A 152 3.38 -15.47 -4.73
C LYS A 152 2.63 -15.61 -3.43
N ASP A 153 2.03 -16.76 -3.16
CA ASP A 153 1.27 -17.03 -1.93
C ASP A 153 2.09 -16.74 -0.66
N THR A 154 3.39 -17.04 -0.68
CA THR A 154 4.28 -16.88 0.48
C THR A 154 4.61 -15.43 0.82
N THR A 155 4.54 -14.51 -0.15
CA THR A 155 4.94 -13.10 0.05
C THR A 155 3.86 -12.10 -0.28
N GLY A 156 2.78 -12.50 -0.96
CA GLY A 156 1.75 -11.61 -1.48
C GLY A 156 2.24 -10.65 -2.56
N LEU A 157 3.37 -10.97 -3.23
CA LEU A 157 4.00 -10.11 -4.22
C LEU A 157 3.78 -10.63 -5.64
N ALA A 158 3.48 -9.73 -6.56
CA ALA A 158 3.57 -9.97 -8.00
C ALA A 158 4.43 -8.87 -8.63
N THR A 159 5.43 -9.25 -9.42
CA THR A 159 6.34 -8.30 -10.06
C THR A 159 6.88 -8.86 -11.37
N ALA A 160 7.15 -7.97 -12.31
CA ALA A 160 7.96 -8.23 -13.50
C ALA A 160 9.04 -7.14 -13.57
N ASP A 161 10.29 -7.59 -13.65
CA ASP A 161 11.51 -6.77 -13.72
C ASP A 161 11.93 -6.48 -15.17
#